data_AF-D7GPZ0-F1
#
_entry.id   AF-D7GPZ0-F1
#
_cell.length_a   1.000
_cell.length_b   1.000
_cell.length_c   1.000
_cell.angle_alpha   90.00
_cell.angle_beta   90.00
_cell.angle_gamma   90.00
#
_symmetry.space_group_name_H-M   'P 1'
#
loop_
_entity.id
_entity.type
_entity.pdbx_description
1 polymer ?
#
loop_
_entity_poly.entity_id
_entity_poly.type
_entity_poly.pdbx_seq_one_letter_code
_entity_poly.pdbx_strand_id
1 'polypeptide(L)'
;MQETRVLVETRGTTGEETTSYWFDLPIDVAEFEEKLGVGAESGDYRIIEKVLPYADEVHEHTSVYQLNELDYMYHQLSSDMQEEYTALLTVYENLEALYICRNVITVYHDCKSMIDVARQKLMNDPTFKHLSEDCQAYYFDFEAYASHLLENRRYLVTEHSVFELPE
;
A
#
# COMPACT_ATOMS: atom_id res chain seq x y z
N MET A 1 -3.86 -13.15 4.49
CA MET A 1 -3.42 -11.93 5.20
C MET A 1 -1.92 -12.04 5.34
N GLN A 2 -1.18 -11.03 4.89
CA GLN A 2 0.23 -10.89 5.26
C GLN A 2 0.31 -10.69 6.78
N GLU A 3 1.29 -11.32 7.43
CA GLU A 3 1.53 -11.08 8.86
C GLU A 3 2.13 -9.68 9.04
N THR A 4 1.53 -8.85 9.89
CA THR A 4 2.04 -7.54 10.31
C THR A 4 2.40 -7.57 11.78
N ARG A 5 3.70 -7.71 12.09
CA ARG A 5 4.18 -7.80 13.47
C ARG A 5 5.54 -7.15 13.69
N VAL A 6 5.81 -6.76 14.92
CA VAL A 6 7.07 -6.16 15.36
C VAL A 6 7.60 -6.84 16.62
N LEU A 7 8.92 -7.00 16.71
CA LEU A 7 9.60 -7.41 17.93
C LEU A 7 10.08 -6.17 18.67
N VAL A 8 9.55 -5.99 19.88
CA VAL A 8 9.87 -4.84 20.73
C VAL A 8 10.68 -5.32 21.92
N GLU A 9 11.74 -4.59 22.23
CA GLU A 9 12.64 -4.84 23.37
C GLU A 9 12.64 -3.63 24.31
N THR A 10 12.57 -3.85 25.62
CA THR A 10 12.73 -2.80 26.62
C THR A 10 14.17 -2.27 26.66
N ARG A 11 14.33 -0.96 26.92
CA ARG A 11 15.63 -0.36 27.14
C ARG A 11 16.07 -0.63 28.58
N GLY A 12 16.93 -1.62 28.77
CA GLY A 12 17.62 -1.81 30.05
C GLY A 12 18.68 -0.74 30.28
N THR A 13 18.86 -0.31 31.53
CA THR A 13 20.12 0.33 31.93
C THR A 13 21.19 -0.73 32.12
N THR A 14 22.47 -0.36 32.03
CA THR A 14 23.60 -1.30 31.90
C THR A 14 23.60 -2.37 33.01
N GLY A 15 23.24 -3.61 32.67
CA GLY A 15 23.19 -4.75 33.61
C GLY A 15 21.79 -5.27 33.97
N GLU A 16 20.71 -4.66 33.47
CA GLU A 16 19.34 -5.18 33.62
C GLU A 16 19.00 -6.19 32.51
N GLU A 17 18.19 -7.20 32.84
CA GLU A 17 17.62 -8.12 31.85
C GLU A 17 16.65 -7.36 30.94
N THR A 18 16.85 -7.43 29.62
CA THR A 18 15.91 -6.85 28.64
C THR A 18 14.76 -7.82 28.39
N THR A 19 13.54 -7.29 28.32
CA THR A 19 12.34 -8.06 27.97
C THR A 19 12.03 -7.79 26.51
N SER A 20 11.80 -8.85 25.73
CA SER A 20 11.36 -8.72 24.32
C SER A 20 10.11 -9.54 24.04
N TYR A 21 9.24 -9.00 23.19
CA TYR A 21 7.98 -9.65 22.81
C TYR A 21 7.57 -9.27 21.38
N TRP A 22 7.02 -10.24 20.64
CA TRP A 22 6.42 -10.02 19.33
C TRP A 22 4.98 -9.55 19.49
N PHE A 23 4.65 -8.42 18.89
CA PHE A 23 3.29 -7.90 18.84
C PHE A 23 2.76 -7.93 17.41
N ASP A 24 1.56 -8.47 17.24
CA ASP A 24 0.78 -8.31 16.02
C ASP A 24 0.18 -6.89 16.00
N LEU A 25 0.00 -6.33 14.80
CA LEU A 25 -0.63 -5.02 14.61
C LEU A 25 -2.14 -5.16 14.35
N PRO A 26 -2.98 -4.22 14.86
CA PRO A 26 -2.60 -3.12 15.76
C PRO A 26 -2.29 -3.63 17.18
N ILE A 27 -1.33 -2.99 17.84
CA ILE A 27 -0.92 -3.31 19.21
C ILE A 27 -1.95 -2.77 20.20
N ASP A 28 -2.47 -3.65 21.05
CA ASP A 28 -3.24 -3.26 22.24
C ASP A 28 -2.29 -2.70 23.32
N VAL A 29 -2.57 -1.47 23.78
CA VAL A 29 -1.71 -0.77 24.74
C VAL A 29 -1.67 -1.48 26.10
N ALA A 30 -2.78 -2.06 26.55
CA ALA A 30 -2.82 -2.77 27.83
C ALA A 30 -2.01 -4.07 27.74
N GLU A 31 -2.13 -4.82 26.64
CA GLU A 31 -1.28 -5.98 26.40
C GLU A 31 0.20 -5.58 26.33
N PHE A 32 0.53 -4.50 25.62
CA PHE A 32 1.90 -4.01 25.52
C PHE A 32 2.54 -3.74 26.88
N GLU A 33 1.84 -2.99 27.73
CA GLU A 33 2.31 -2.65 29.07
C GLU A 33 2.39 -3.86 29.98
N GLU A 34 1.46 -4.82 29.87
CA GLU A 34 1.51 -6.08 30.60
C GLU A 34 2.73 -6.93 30.21
N LYS A 35 3.02 -7.04 28.92
CA LYS A 35 4.10 -7.90 28.40
C LYS A 35 5.48 -7.33 28.65
N LEU A 36 5.66 -6.02 28.48
CA LEU A 36 6.97 -5.38 28.58
C LEU A 36 7.23 -4.69 29.92
N GLY A 37 6.19 -4.37 30.69
CA GLY A 37 6.32 -3.66 31.97
C GLY A 37 6.74 -2.19 31.82
N VAL A 38 6.69 -1.63 30.60
CA VAL A 38 6.97 -0.23 30.30
C VAL A 38 5.78 0.40 29.57
N GLY A 39 5.56 1.69 29.78
CA GLY A 39 4.45 2.41 29.13
C GLY A 39 4.65 2.53 27.61
N ALA A 40 3.57 2.44 26.83
CA ALA A 40 3.65 2.62 25.37
C ALA A 40 4.15 4.03 24.95
N GLU A 41 4.00 5.03 25.83
CA GLU A 41 4.49 6.41 25.65
C GLU A 41 5.89 6.65 26.26
N SER A 42 6.45 5.69 27.00
CA SER A 42 7.64 5.90 27.84
C SER A 42 8.93 6.15 27.05
N GLY A 43 9.01 5.70 25.79
CA GLY A 43 10.27 5.68 25.02
C GLY A 43 11.32 4.71 25.58
N ASP A 44 10.97 3.91 26.59
CA ASP A 44 11.83 2.91 27.26
C ASP A 44 11.79 1.55 26.53
N TYR A 45 11.57 1.58 25.23
CA TYR A 45 11.61 0.42 24.36
C TYR A 45 12.16 0.78 22.99
N ARG A 46 12.42 -0.24 22.19
CA ARG A 46 12.84 -0.12 20.80
C ARG A 46 12.33 -1.28 19.96
N ILE A 47 12.09 -1.01 18.69
CA ILE A 47 11.75 -2.05 17.70
C ILE A 47 13.06 -2.63 17.17
N ILE A 48 13.27 -3.94 17.35
CA ILE A 48 14.51 -4.64 16.97
C ILE A 48 14.33 -5.55 15.75
N GLU A 49 13.12 -6.04 15.51
CA GLU A 49 12.76 -6.78 14.29
C GLU A 49 11.34 -6.39 13.83
N LYS A 50 11.06 -6.56 12.54
CA LYS A 50 9.77 -6.20 11.92
C LYS A 50 9.47 -7.09 10.72
N VAL A 51 8.22 -7.52 10.61
CA VAL A 51 7.68 -8.25 9.47
C VAL A 51 6.38 -7.55 9.09
N LEU A 52 6.44 -6.66 8.12
CA LEU A 52 5.31 -5.85 7.65
C LEU A 52 5.64 -5.18 6.30
N PRO A 53 4.65 -4.82 5.47
CA PRO A 53 4.87 -4.30 4.11
C PRO A 53 5.55 -2.94 4.04
N TYR A 54 5.31 -2.07 5.02
CA TYR A 54 5.85 -0.71 5.15
C TYR A 54 7.08 -0.66 6.07
N ALA A 55 7.93 -1.69 6.01
CA ALA A 55 9.03 -1.87 6.95
C ALA A 55 10.01 -0.69 6.94
N ASP A 56 10.21 -0.05 5.80
CA ASP A 56 11.13 1.08 5.66
C ASP A 56 10.67 2.33 6.43
N GLU A 57 9.37 2.45 6.73
CA GLU A 57 8.79 3.55 7.51
C GLU A 57 8.85 3.31 9.03
N VAL A 58 9.15 2.08 9.44
CA VAL A 58 9.26 1.71 10.86
C VAL A 58 10.73 1.74 11.29
N HIS A 59 11.06 2.63 12.22
CA HIS A 59 12.40 2.79 12.78
C HIS A 59 12.49 2.27 14.21
N GLU A 60 13.71 2.17 14.74
CA GLU A 60 13.97 1.64 16.09
C GLU A 60 13.17 2.38 17.19
N HIS A 61 12.83 3.65 16.98
CA HIS A 61 12.13 4.50 17.96
C HIS A 61 10.71 4.89 17.52
N THR A 62 10.16 4.24 16.51
CA THR A 62 8.75 4.44 16.13
C THR A 62 7.86 4.03 17.31
N SER A 63 6.93 4.89 17.70
CA SER A 63 6.06 4.63 18.84
C SER A 63 4.97 3.60 18.51
N VAL A 64 4.41 2.96 19.53
CA VAL A 64 3.24 2.06 19.41
C VAL A 64 2.08 2.76 18.68
N TYR A 65 1.82 4.03 18.98
CA TYR A 65 0.76 4.78 18.30
C TYR A 65 1.08 5.00 16.82
N GLN A 66 2.31 5.37 16.49
CA GLN A 66 2.72 5.53 15.09
C GLN A 66 2.65 4.21 14.32
N LEU A 67 3.04 3.10 14.94
CA LEU A 67 2.88 1.76 14.35
C LEU A 67 1.42 1.45 14.03
N ASN A 68 0.51 1.73 14.96
CA ASN A 68 -0.92 1.50 14.77
C ASN A 68 -1.51 2.42 13.69
N GLU A 69 -1.07 3.68 13.58
CA GLU A 69 -1.49 4.58 12.51
C GLU A 69 -1.00 4.10 11.13
N LEU A 70 0.25 3.64 11.02
CA LEU A 70 0.76 3.04 9.78
C LEU A 70 -0.04 1.79 9.40
N ASP A 71 -0.29 0.89 10.35
CA ASP A 71 -1.10 -0.31 10.12
C ASP A 71 -2.51 0.04 9.65
N TYR A 72 -3.14 1.01 10.30
CA TYR A 72 -4.45 1.52 9.91
C TYR A 72 -4.42 2.07 8.47
N MET A 73 -3.49 2.96 8.14
CA MET A 73 -3.39 3.55 6.80
C MET A 73 -3.20 2.49 5.72
N TYR A 74 -2.34 1.49 5.95
CA TYR A 74 -2.09 0.40 5.01
C TYR A 74 -3.36 -0.44 4.77
N HIS A 75 -4.09 -0.77 5.84
CA HIS A 75 -5.34 -1.53 5.74
C HIS A 75 -6.50 -0.76 5.09
N GLN A 76 -6.39 0.57 4.96
CA GLN A 76 -7.35 1.40 4.22
C GLN A 76 -7.07 1.47 2.71
N LEU A 77 -5.95 0.93 2.23
CA LEU A 77 -5.66 0.80 0.81
C LEU A 77 -6.51 -0.34 0.20
N SER A 78 -6.79 -0.27 -1.10
CA SER A 78 -7.44 -1.38 -1.80
C SER A 78 -6.51 -2.61 -1.90
N SER A 79 -7.06 -3.78 -2.19
CA SER A 79 -6.26 -5.01 -2.37
C SER A 79 -5.16 -4.85 -3.41
N ASP A 80 -5.45 -4.24 -4.55
CA ASP A 80 -4.46 -3.99 -5.61
C ASP A 80 -3.36 -3.04 -5.15
N MET A 81 -3.72 -2.01 -4.37
CA MET A 81 -2.73 -1.09 -3.82
C MET A 81 -1.84 -1.76 -2.79
N GLN A 82 -2.37 -2.69 -2.00
CA GLN A 82 -1.59 -3.47 -1.04
C GLN A 82 -0.65 -4.45 -1.74
N GLU A 83 -1.14 -5.13 -2.78
CA GLU A 83 -0.35 -6.06 -3.61
C GLU A 83 0.78 -5.35 -4.34
N GLU A 84 0.53 -4.13 -4.84
CA GLU A 84 1.48 -3.33 -5.63
C GLU A 84 2.10 -2.17 -4.84
N TYR A 85 2.09 -2.28 -3.51
CA TYR A 85 2.52 -1.21 -2.61
C TYR A 85 3.95 -0.73 -2.91
N THR A 86 4.90 -1.65 -3.14
CA THR A 86 6.28 -1.31 -3.49
C THR A 86 6.37 -0.53 -4.81
N ALA A 87 5.54 -0.86 -5.80
CA ALA A 87 5.50 -0.13 -7.06
C ALA A 87 4.93 1.28 -6.86
N LEU A 88 3.88 1.43 -6.06
CA LEU A 88 3.28 2.72 -5.73
C LEU A 88 4.27 3.65 -4.99
N LEU A 89 5.14 3.10 -4.13
CA LEU A 89 6.21 3.87 -3.47
C LEU A 89 7.31 4.38 -4.41
N THR A 90 7.34 3.97 -5.69
CA THR A 90 8.21 4.62 -6.70
C THR A 90 7.68 5.98 -7.14
N VAL A 91 6.40 6.25 -6.84
CA VAL A 91 5.66 7.45 -7.21
C VAL A 91 5.36 8.32 -5.99
N TYR A 92 4.97 7.69 -4.89
CA TYR A 92 4.62 8.36 -3.63
C TYR A 92 5.78 8.24 -2.63
N GLU A 93 6.02 9.31 -1.87
CA GLU A 93 7.14 9.39 -0.93
C GLU A 93 7.06 8.36 0.20
N ASN A 94 5.86 8.08 0.69
CA ASN A 94 5.59 7.19 1.82
C ASN A 94 4.11 6.75 1.83
N LEU A 95 3.75 5.88 2.78
CA LEU A 95 2.39 5.38 2.97
C LEU A 95 1.40 6.50 3.26
N GLU A 96 1.77 7.54 4.02
CA GLU A 96 0.88 8.65 4.31
C GLU A 96 0.47 9.39 3.02
N ALA A 97 1.43 9.70 2.15
CA ALA A 97 1.17 10.35 0.86
C ALA A 97 0.27 9.48 -0.03
N LEU A 98 0.53 8.17 -0.10
CA LEU A 98 -0.32 7.23 -0.83
C LEU A 98 -1.73 7.16 -0.23
N TYR A 99 -1.82 7.04 1.09
CA TYR A 99 -3.09 6.96 1.82
C TYR A 99 -3.96 8.20 1.55
N ILE A 100 -3.39 9.41 1.57
CA ILE A 100 -4.14 10.65 1.27
C ILE A 100 -4.73 10.59 -0.16
N CYS A 101 -3.98 10.08 -1.14
CA CYS A 101 -4.40 10.00 -2.53
C CYS A 101 -5.25 8.76 -2.89
N ARG A 102 -5.37 7.75 -2.00
CA ARG A 102 -5.95 6.44 -2.31
C ARG A 102 -7.32 6.47 -2.99
N ASN A 103 -8.18 7.43 -2.63
CA ASN A 103 -9.55 7.52 -3.15
C ASN A 103 -9.65 8.26 -4.49
N VAL A 104 -8.57 8.91 -4.94
CA VAL A 104 -8.53 9.62 -6.23
C VAL A 104 -7.73 8.87 -7.29
N ILE A 105 -6.94 7.86 -6.89
CA ILE A 105 -6.27 6.95 -7.82
C ILE A 105 -7.33 6.03 -8.42
N THR A 106 -7.39 5.96 -9.75
CA THR A 106 -8.25 4.99 -10.43
C THR A 106 -7.48 3.70 -10.65
N VAL A 107 -8.03 2.57 -10.21
CA VAL A 107 -7.41 1.25 -10.32
C VAL A 107 -8.03 0.49 -11.48
N TYR A 108 -7.20 0.02 -12.40
CA TYR A 108 -7.56 -0.93 -13.45
C TYR A 108 -7.10 -2.32 -13.03
N HIS A 109 -8.02 -3.05 -12.40
CA HIS A 109 -7.83 -4.41 -11.93
C HIS A 109 -7.47 -5.37 -13.08
N ASP A 110 -6.58 -6.33 -12.83
CA ASP A 110 -6.15 -7.37 -13.77
C ASP A 110 -5.56 -6.83 -15.10
N CYS A 111 -5.12 -5.58 -15.12
CA CYS A 111 -4.47 -4.98 -16.28
C CYS A 111 -2.95 -5.04 -16.14
N LYS A 112 -2.26 -5.53 -17.17
CA LYS A 112 -0.79 -5.64 -17.21
C LYS A 112 -0.14 -4.69 -18.20
N SER A 113 -0.95 -3.92 -18.91
CA SER A 113 -0.52 -3.02 -19.96
C SER A 113 -1.54 -1.91 -20.20
N MET A 114 -1.10 -0.85 -20.87
CA MET A 114 -2.02 0.20 -21.32
C MET A 114 -3.01 -0.27 -22.39
N ILE A 115 -2.73 -1.37 -23.09
CA ILE A 115 -3.66 -2.00 -24.02
C ILE A 115 -4.83 -2.62 -23.24
N ASP A 116 -4.57 -3.24 -22.09
CA ASP A 116 -5.62 -3.80 -21.23
C ASP A 116 -6.50 -2.69 -20.67
N VAL A 117 -5.88 -1.58 -20.23
CA VAL A 117 -6.62 -0.37 -19.82
C VAL A 117 -7.47 0.17 -20.95
N ALA A 118 -6.93 0.28 -22.16
CA ALA A 118 -7.65 0.74 -23.34
C ALA A 118 -8.87 -0.14 -23.64
N ARG A 119 -8.74 -1.47 -23.53
CA ARG A 119 -9.85 -2.42 -23.66
C ARG A 119 -10.91 -2.22 -22.58
N GLN A 120 -10.49 -2.15 -21.32
CA GLN A 120 -11.41 -1.99 -20.19
C GLN A 120 -12.16 -0.66 -20.25
N LYS A 121 -11.49 0.44 -20.61
CA LYS A 121 -12.14 1.75 -20.82
C LYS A 121 -13.17 1.67 -21.94
N LEU A 122 -12.81 1.08 -23.08
CA LEU A 122 -13.70 0.98 -24.22
C LEU A 122 -14.98 0.20 -23.89
N MET A 123 -14.86 -0.93 -23.18
CA MET A 123 -16.02 -1.74 -22.78
C MET A 123 -16.99 -0.99 -21.85
N ASN A 124 -16.46 -0.09 -21.02
CA ASN A 124 -17.23 0.65 -20.03
C ASN A 124 -17.76 2.01 -20.56
N ASP A 125 -17.18 2.55 -21.62
CA ASP A 125 -17.53 3.86 -22.16
C ASP A 125 -18.83 3.78 -23.01
N PRO A 126 -19.91 4.50 -22.62
CA PRO A 126 -21.17 4.56 -23.36
C PRO A 126 -21.01 4.98 -24.82
N THR A 127 -20.00 5.78 -25.12
CA THR A 127 -19.68 6.27 -26.45
C THR A 127 -19.39 5.12 -27.39
N PHE A 128 -18.74 4.05 -26.92
CA PHE A 128 -18.33 2.92 -27.75
C PHE A 128 -19.30 1.73 -27.68
N LYS A 129 -20.38 1.81 -26.86
CA LYS A 129 -21.39 0.73 -26.72
C LYS A 129 -22.08 0.31 -28.01
N HIS A 130 -22.04 1.15 -29.05
CA HIS A 130 -22.63 0.84 -30.35
C HIS A 130 -21.69 0.03 -31.27
N LEU A 131 -20.41 -0.11 -30.91
CA LEU A 131 -19.48 -0.98 -31.62
C LEU A 131 -19.79 -2.44 -31.25
N SER A 132 -19.99 -3.29 -32.25
CA SER A 132 -20.08 -4.74 -32.04
C SER A 132 -18.76 -5.29 -31.50
N GLU A 133 -18.81 -6.43 -30.82
CA GLU A 133 -17.62 -7.12 -30.32
C GLU A 133 -16.62 -7.41 -31.45
N ASP A 134 -17.10 -7.80 -32.64
CA ASP A 134 -16.26 -8.02 -33.82
C ASP A 134 -15.55 -6.72 -34.29
N CYS A 135 -16.26 -5.59 -34.28
CA CYS A 135 -15.66 -4.30 -34.60
C CYS A 135 -14.55 -3.93 -33.61
N GLN A 136 -14.79 -4.17 -32.32
CA GLN A 136 -13.81 -3.90 -31.27
C GLN A 136 -12.60 -4.84 -31.40
N ALA A 137 -12.82 -6.13 -31.62
CA ALA A 137 -11.75 -7.12 -31.64
C ALA A 137 -10.85 -7.04 -32.89
N TYR A 138 -11.42 -6.76 -34.07
CA TYR A 138 -10.69 -6.87 -35.34
C TYR A 138 -10.32 -5.53 -35.98
N TYR A 139 -10.97 -4.43 -35.59
CA TYR A 139 -10.81 -3.14 -36.27
C TYR A 139 -10.44 -1.99 -35.34
N PHE A 140 -10.61 -2.14 -34.02
CA PHE A 140 -10.23 -1.11 -33.08
C PHE A 140 -8.71 -1.15 -32.82
N ASP A 141 -8.06 -0.01 -33.02
CA ASP A 141 -6.63 0.15 -32.77
C ASP A 141 -6.38 0.47 -31.30
N PHE A 142 -6.23 -0.59 -30.49
CA PHE A 142 -5.95 -0.44 -29.06
C PHE A 142 -4.56 0.13 -28.77
N GLU A 143 -3.60 -0.03 -29.68
CA GLU A 143 -2.27 0.56 -29.51
C GLU A 143 -2.35 2.08 -29.62
N ALA A 144 -3.01 2.58 -30.67
CA ALA A 144 -3.22 4.02 -30.85
C ALA A 144 -4.03 4.62 -29.69
N TYR A 145 -5.07 3.93 -29.21
CA TYR A 145 -5.84 4.41 -28.07
C TYR A 145 -5.04 4.40 -26.77
N ALA A 146 -4.27 3.36 -26.49
CA ALA A 146 -3.36 3.30 -25.35
C ALA A 146 -2.33 4.44 -25.36
N SER A 147 -1.73 4.73 -26.53
CA SER A 147 -0.82 5.87 -26.70
C SER A 147 -1.53 7.20 -26.40
N HIS A 148 -2.74 7.39 -26.91
CA HIS A 148 -3.52 8.60 -26.64
C HIS A 148 -3.82 8.77 -25.13
N LEU A 149 -4.10 7.69 -24.39
CA LEU A 149 -4.29 7.75 -22.94
C LEU A 149 -3.03 8.23 -22.23
N LEU A 150 -1.86 7.68 -22.58
CA LEU A 150 -0.57 8.05 -21.99
C LEU A 150 -0.15 9.50 -22.26
N GLU A 151 -0.59 10.09 -23.37
CA GLU A 151 -0.30 11.50 -23.68
C GLU A 151 -1.05 12.50 -22.79
N ASN A 152 -2.20 12.09 -22.24
CA ASN A 152 -3.13 13.00 -21.54
C ASN A 152 -3.24 12.76 -20.04
N ARG A 153 -2.78 11.60 -19.56
CA ARG A 153 -2.91 11.16 -18.16
C ARG A 153 -1.66 10.41 -17.73
N ARG A 154 -1.45 10.34 -16.42
CA ARG A 154 -0.32 9.64 -15.82
C ARG A 154 -0.76 8.26 -15.36
N TYR A 155 -0.01 7.23 -15.76
CA TYR A 155 -0.27 5.85 -15.38
C TYR A 155 0.97 5.22 -14.74
N LEU A 156 0.75 4.36 -13.75
CA LEU A 156 1.74 3.42 -13.22
C LEU A 156 1.30 2.01 -13.59
N VAL A 157 2.07 1.36 -14.46
CA VAL A 157 1.83 -0.03 -14.88
C VAL A 157 2.62 -0.96 -13.97
N THR A 158 1.95 -1.95 -13.36
CA THR A 158 2.57 -2.93 -12.46
C THR A 158 2.34 -4.36 -12.95
N GLU A 159 2.63 -5.36 -12.13
CA GLU A 159 2.52 -6.77 -12.52
C GLU A 159 1.06 -7.27 -12.57
N HIS A 160 0.22 -6.78 -11.67
CA HIS A 160 -1.16 -7.24 -11.46
C HIS A 160 -2.21 -6.18 -11.83
N SER A 161 -1.86 -4.89 -11.77
CA SER A 161 -2.81 -3.79 -11.99
C SER A 161 -2.17 -2.59 -12.70
N VAL A 162 -3.02 -1.69 -13.21
CA VAL A 162 -2.58 -0.37 -13.68
C VAL A 162 -3.27 0.71 -12.86
N PHE A 163 -2.52 1.72 -12.43
CA PHE A 163 -3.04 2.84 -11.66
C PHE A 163 -3.02 4.11 -12.50
N GLU A 164 -4.16 4.77 -12.69
CA GLU A 164 -4.23 6.14 -13.21
C GLU A 164 -4.11 7.11 -12.03
N LEU A 165 -3.03 7.88 -12.06
CA LEU A 165 -2.62 8.76 -10.98
C LEU A 165 -3.29 10.13 -11.15
N PRO A 166 -3.63 10.83 -10.05
CA PRO A 166 -4.10 12.21 -10.13
C PRO A 166 -3.02 13.13 -10.73
N GLU A 167 -3.45 14.23 -11.34
CA GLU A 167 -2.57 15.30 -11.85
C GLU A 167 -1.82 16.05 -10.74
#